data_AF-A0A6P3VU38-F1
#
_entry.id   AF-A0A6P3VU38-F1
#
_cell.length_a   1.000
_cell.length_b   1.000
_cell.length_c   1.000
_cell.angle_alpha   90.00
_cell.angle_beta   90.00
_cell.angle_gamma   90.00
#
_symmetry.space_group_name_H-M   'P 1'
#
loop_
_entity.id
_entity.type
_entity.pdbx_description
1 polymer ?
#
loop_
_entity_poly.entity_id
_entity_poly.type
_entity_poly.pdbx_seq_one_letter_code
_entity_poly.pdbx_strand_id
1 'polypeptide(L)'
;MPMYQVKPISGGDLKVDLPTCMYKLPNIHAQPDSGSCIDNLLQNGEVDPALKALEQRQDEILRRLYELKAAVDGLAKTVTTPDADLDATSLSSAATMCASKEVADLDTLLGKDLGALRDIVINANPSSPPLSLLVLHGLLCQRYRVLSTVHVHSSVSTVPPKLLNCLGPRHADSYTRQRFQLGFTLIWKNVPRLQMKFSVPNMCPIEGEGNVARFLSRLVGLEPQDPVAATQSDSWVDTAVFQLAEGSGKERAAVLRALNGALGRGPWLVGSELSLADVVCSCCLLQTGTSATSTPANVQRWLKGCQNLGHLACIIPLLQ
;
A
#
# COMPACT_ATOMS: atom_id res chain seq x y z
N MET A 1 -48.39 -43.43 12.92
CA MET A 1 -48.16 -42.32 13.86
C MET A 1 -48.39 -41.01 13.11
N PRO A 2 -49.36 -40.18 13.48
CA PRO A 2 -49.54 -38.86 12.87
C PRO A 2 -48.53 -37.88 13.49
N MET A 3 -47.64 -37.31 12.67
CA MET A 3 -46.73 -36.26 13.11
C MET A 3 -47.51 -34.95 13.29
N TYR A 4 -47.37 -34.30 14.44
CA TYR A 4 -47.97 -33.00 14.71
C TYR A 4 -47.42 -31.94 13.75
N GLN A 5 -48.29 -31.32 12.95
CA GLN A 5 -47.95 -30.20 12.10
C GLN A 5 -48.18 -28.90 12.86
N VAL A 6 -47.11 -28.14 13.08
CA VAL A 6 -47.16 -26.85 13.79
C VAL A 6 -47.61 -25.76 12.81
N LYS A 7 -48.55 -24.91 13.23
CA LYS A 7 -49.04 -23.79 12.42
C LYS A 7 -47.92 -22.75 12.18
N PRO A 8 -47.77 -22.23 10.95
CA PRO A 8 -46.81 -21.16 10.66
C PRO A 8 -47.08 -19.92 11.53
N ILE A 9 -46.02 -19.32 12.05
CA ILE A 9 -46.08 -18.17 12.99
C ILE A 9 -46.49 -16.87 12.27
N SER A 10 -46.42 -16.83 10.95
CA SER A 10 -46.70 -15.64 10.14
C SER A 10 -47.79 -15.95 9.13
N GLY A 11 -48.97 -15.33 9.28
CA GLY A 11 -50.00 -15.30 8.25
C GLY A 11 -49.48 -14.54 7.03
N GLY A 12 -49.59 -15.14 5.85
CA GLY A 12 -48.92 -14.70 4.61
C GLY A 12 -49.39 -13.39 3.98
N ASP A 13 -49.91 -12.43 4.76
CA ASP A 13 -50.43 -11.18 4.20
C ASP A 13 -50.09 -9.94 5.05
N LEU A 14 -48.80 -9.77 5.36
CA LEU A 14 -48.26 -8.53 5.90
C LEU A 14 -47.93 -7.57 4.74
N LYS A 15 -48.83 -6.63 4.45
CA LYS A 15 -48.54 -5.49 3.56
C LYS A 15 -47.57 -4.53 4.25
N VAL A 16 -46.29 -4.69 3.96
CA VAL A 16 -45.24 -3.76 4.38
C VAL A 16 -45.03 -2.72 3.28
N ASP A 17 -45.21 -1.45 3.61
CA ASP A 17 -44.96 -0.36 2.68
C ASP A 17 -43.45 -0.08 2.62
N LEU A 18 -42.82 -0.36 1.48
CA LEU A 18 -41.37 -0.32 1.30
C LEU A 18 -40.97 0.96 0.54
N PRO A 19 -39.92 1.69 1.00
CA PRO A 19 -39.44 2.88 0.30
C PRO A 19 -38.88 2.54 -1.09
N THR A 20 -39.15 3.42 -2.06
CA THR A 20 -38.93 3.21 -3.51
C THR A 20 -37.46 3.19 -3.96
N CYS A 21 -36.50 3.31 -3.04
CA CYS A 21 -35.07 3.48 -3.35
C CYS A 21 -34.22 2.21 -3.23
N MET A 22 -34.80 1.03 -2.95
CA MET A 22 -34.07 -0.23 -2.83
C MET A 22 -34.44 -1.26 -3.91
N TYR A 23 -33.47 -2.10 -4.28
CA TYR A 23 -33.63 -3.23 -5.20
C TYR A 23 -34.67 -4.22 -4.67
N LYS A 24 -35.59 -4.67 -5.54
CA LYS A 24 -36.62 -5.68 -5.22
C LYS A 24 -36.06 -7.09 -5.43
N LEU A 25 -36.18 -7.95 -4.42
CA LEU A 25 -35.89 -9.39 -4.51
C LEU A 25 -37.19 -10.20 -4.58
N PRO A 26 -37.23 -11.30 -5.34
CA PRO A 26 -38.40 -12.19 -5.39
C PRO A 26 -38.69 -12.81 -4.03
N ASN A 27 -39.97 -12.93 -3.69
CA ASN A 27 -40.41 -13.58 -2.46
C ASN A 27 -40.25 -15.10 -2.58
N ILE A 28 -39.28 -15.66 -1.83
CA ILE A 28 -38.96 -17.10 -1.82
C ILE A 28 -39.98 -17.96 -1.04
N HIS A 29 -40.97 -17.34 -0.40
CA HIS A 29 -42.00 -18.01 0.41
C HIS A 29 -43.40 -17.92 -0.20
N ALA A 30 -43.55 -17.35 -1.40
CA ALA A 30 -44.81 -17.36 -2.12
C ALA A 30 -45.11 -18.81 -2.54
N GLN A 31 -46.05 -19.45 -1.84
CA GLN A 31 -46.65 -20.71 -2.28
C GLN A 31 -47.45 -20.44 -3.56
N PRO A 32 -47.25 -21.19 -4.65
CA PRO A 32 -48.05 -21.04 -5.85
C PRO A 32 -49.45 -21.62 -5.60
N ASP A 33 -50.46 -20.75 -5.54
CA ASP A 33 -51.86 -21.18 -5.51
C ASP A 33 -52.25 -21.83 -6.85
N SER A 34 -52.69 -23.09 -6.75
CA SER A 34 -53.48 -23.85 -7.71
C SER A 34 -52.99 -23.98 -9.17
N GLY A 35 -52.44 -25.18 -9.43
CA GLY A 35 -52.96 -25.99 -10.54
C GLY A 35 -52.27 -25.85 -11.90
N SER A 36 -50.99 -26.20 -11.99
CA SER A 36 -50.48 -26.95 -13.15
C SER A 36 -49.21 -27.71 -12.78
N CYS A 37 -49.22 -28.97 -13.15
CA CYS A 37 -48.29 -30.05 -12.84
C CYS A 37 -46.78 -29.70 -12.86
N ILE A 38 -46.12 -30.08 -11.75
CA ILE A 38 -44.65 -30.23 -11.63
C ILE A 38 -44.21 -31.59 -12.25
N ASP A 39 -44.91 -32.09 -13.28
CA ASP A 39 -44.60 -33.37 -13.93
C ASP A 39 -44.01 -33.24 -15.35
N ASN A 40 -43.87 -32.01 -15.89
CA ASN A 40 -43.37 -31.82 -17.26
C ASN A 40 -41.91 -31.37 -17.38
N LEU A 41 -41.13 -31.34 -16.30
CA LEU A 41 -39.70 -30.96 -16.34
C LEU A 41 -38.73 -32.15 -16.36
N LEU A 42 -39.23 -33.39 -16.34
CA LEU A 42 -38.42 -34.60 -16.50
C LEU A 42 -38.53 -35.23 -17.90
N GLN A 43 -39.09 -34.51 -18.87
CA GLN A 43 -39.30 -35.05 -20.22
C GLN A 43 -39.00 -34.02 -21.31
N ASN A 44 -37.78 -33.48 -21.29
CA ASN A 44 -37.05 -33.03 -22.48
C ASN A 44 -35.57 -32.85 -22.10
N GLY A 45 -34.71 -33.74 -22.58
CA GLY A 45 -33.27 -33.75 -22.33
C GLY A 45 -32.50 -32.63 -23.05
N GLU A 46 -33.03 -31.41 -23.11
CA GLU A 46 -32.28 -30.24 -23.55
C GLU A 46 -31.75 -29.50 -22.33
N VAL A 47 -30.51 -29.83 -21.97
CA VAL A 47 -29.70 -29.02 -21.06
C VAL A 47 -29.63 -27.58 -21.62
N ASP A 48 -29.98 -26.61 -20.77
CA ASP A 48 -29.89 -25.18 -21.05
C ASP A 48 -28.59 -24.85 -21.80
N PRO A 49 -28.65 -24.21 -22.99
CA PRO A 49 -27.46 -23.85 -23.76
C PRO A 49 -26.46 -23.00 -22.96
N ALA A 50 -26.92 -22.21 -21.98
CA ALA A 50 -26.05 -21.47 -21.08
C ALA A 50 -25.24 -22.40 -20.16
N LEU A 51 -25.85 -23.50 -19.71
CA LEU A 51 -25.20 -24.49 -18.85
C LEU A 51 -24.17 -25.32 -19.64
N LYS A 52 -24.48 -25.70 -20.88
CA LYS A 52 -23.51 -26.35 -21.80
C LYS A 52 -22.33 -25.44 -22.13
N ALA A 53 -22.57 -24.15 -22.38
CA ALA A 53 -21.49 -23.19 -22.64
C ALA A 53 -20.60 -23.00 -21.39
N LEU A 54 -21.19 -23.07 -20.19
CA LEU A 54 -20.44 -23.01 -18.94
C LEU A 54 -19.59 -24.26 -18.72
N GLU A 55 -20.14 -25.45 -18.97
CA GLU A 55 -19.43 -26.73 -18.90
C GLU A 55 -18.22 -26.75 -19.85
N GLN A 56 -18.41 -26.38 -21.12
CA GLN A 56 -17.33 -26.28 -22.11
C GLN A 56 -16.23 -25.29 -21.69
N ARG A 57 -16.61 -24.17 -21.06
CA ARG A 57 -15.63 -23.20 -20.53
C ARG A 57 -14.85 -23.78 -19.35
N GLN A 58 -15.50 -24.53 -18.48
CA GLN A 58 -14.85 -25.17 -17.34
C GLN A 58 -13.87 -26.26 -17.81
N ASP A 59 -14.24 -27.06 -18.80
CA ASP A 59 -13.37 -28.08 -19.40
C ASP A 59 -12.14 -27.45 -20.08
N GLU A 60 -12.31 -26.35 -20.80
CA GLU A 60 -11.21 -25.63 -21.43
C GLU A 60 -10.25 -25.05 -20.39
N ILE A 61 -10.77 -24.54 -19.26
CA ILE A 61 -9.93 -24.05 -18.16
C ILE A 61 -9.15 -25.20 -17.52
N LEU A 62 -9.79 -26.34 -17.26
CA LEU A 62 -9.12 -27.52 -16.71
C LEU A 62 -8.00 -28.01 -17.64
N ARG A 63 -8.26 -28.06 -18.95
CA ARG A 63 -7.26 -28.44 -19.96
C ARG A 63 -6.02 -27.54 -19.91
N ARG A 64 -6.23 -26.21 -19.90
CA ARG A 64 -5.13 -25.24 -19.79
C ARG A 64 -4.35 -25.38 -18.49
N LEU A 65 -5.03 -25.66 -17.38
CA LEU A 65 -4.37 -25.88 -16.09
C LEU A 65 -3.49 -27.14 -16.11
N TYR A 66 -3.95 -28.22 -16.74
CA TYR A 66 -3.14 -29.43 -16.90
C TYR A 66 -1.93 -29.21 -17.81
N GLU A 67 -2.09 -28.49 -18.92
CA GLU A 67 -0.98 -28.13 -19.81
C GLU A 67 0.06 -27.25 -19.09
N LEU A 68 -0.39 -26.25 -18.34
CA LEU A 68 0.49 -25.36 -17.60
C LEU A 68 1.23 -26.10 -16.48
N LYS A 69 0.55 -27.01 -15.78
CA LYS A 69 1.18 -27.89 -14.79
C LYS A 69 2.28 -28.74 -15.42
N ALA A 70 2.01 -29.36 -16.59
CA ALA A 70 3.00 -30.15 -17.30
C ALA A 70 4.22 -29.32 -17.74
N ALA A 71 4.00 -28.08 -18.19
CA ALA A 71 5.09 -27.17 -18.55
C ALA A 71 5.95 -26.77 -17.33
N VAL A 72 5.32 -26.49 -16.19
CA VAL A 72 6.02 -26.18 -14.93
C VAL A 72 6.81 -27.39 -14.42
N ASP A 73 6.21 -28.58 -14.43
CA ASP A 73 6.88 -29.81 -14.03
C ASP A 73 8.06 -30.16 -14.98
N GLY A 74 7.92 -29.86 -16.28
CA GLY A 74 9.00 -29.99 -17.25
C GLY A 74 10.16 -29.03 -16.97
N LEU A 75 9.85 -27.76 -16.70
CA LEU A 75 10.86 -26.75 -16.36
C LEU A 75 11.56 -27.06 -15.03
N ALA A 76 10.81 -27.52 -14.02
CA ALA A 76 11.37 -27.93 -12.73
C ALA A 76 12.39 -29.07 -12.89
N LYS A 77 12.12 -30.03 -13.78
CA LYS A 77 13.07 -31.12 -14.10
C LYS A 77 14.33 -30.62 -14.81
N THR A 78 14.23 -29.61 -15.68
CA THR A 78 15.41 -29.01 -16.34
C THR A 78 16.26 -28.16 -15.41
N VAL A 79 15.66 -27.57 -14.36
CA VAL A 79 16.38 -26.77 -13.35
C VAL A 79 17.04 -27.66 -12.29
N THR A 80 16.61 -28.92 -12.16
CA THR A 80 17.13 -29.88 -11.16
C THR A 80 18.11 -30.91 -11.70
N THR A 81 18.55 -30.82 -12.96
CA THR A 81 19.71 -31.59 -13.45
C THR A 81 21.01 -30.82 -13.18
N PRO A 82 21.87 -31.26 -12.23
CA PRO A 82 23.23 -30.77 -12.14
C PRO A 82 24.05 -31.53 -13.21
N ASP A 83 24.55 -30.81 -14.22
CA ASP A 83 25.83 -31.04 -14.89
C ASP A 83 25.81 -30.42 -16.30
N ALA A 84 26.41 -29.24 -16.39
CA ALA A 84 27.28 -28.86 -17.50
C ALA A 84 28.13 -27.67 -17.02
N ASP A 85 29.42 -27.94 -16.82
CA ASP A 85 30.49 -26.95 -16.68
C ASP A 85 30.25 -25.77 -17.64
N LEU A 86 30.19 -24.56 -17.10
CA LEU A 86 30.38 -23.34 -17.89
C LEU A 86 31.45 -22.50 -17.20
N ASP A 87 32.62 -22.49 -17.82
CA ASP A 87 33.86 -21.88 -17.38
C ASP A 87 33.70 -20.46 -16.82
N ALA A 88 34.10 -20.32 -15.57
CA ALA A 88 34.31 -19.05 -14.89
C ALA A 88 35.66 -18.44 -15.28
N THR A 89 35.86 -17.98 -16.53
CA THR A 89 37.03 -17.14 -16.87
C THR A 89 36.82 -16.32 -18.14
N SER A 90 36.01 -15.28 -18.09
CA SER A 90 36.15 -14.09 -18.95
C SER A 90 35.18 -13.02 -18.49
N LEU A 91 35.59 -11.75 -18.60
CA LEU A 91 34.89 -10.52 -18.21
C LEU A 91 35.24 -9.97 -16.80
N SER A 92 36.54 -9.95 -16.49
CA SER A 92 37.12 -8.92 -15.63
C SER A 92 38.06 -8.03 -16.45
N SER A 93 37.49 -7.10 -17.23
CA SER A 93 38.23 -5.94 -17.77
C SER A 93 37.29 -4.93 -18.47
N ALA A 94 36.41 -4.29 -17.70
CA ALA A 94 35.83 -3.00 -18.08
C ALA A 94 35.33 -2.23 -16.85
N ALA A 95 36.22 -1.97 -15.89
CA ALA A 95 35.99 -0.90 -14.93
C ALA A 95 36.29 0.43 -15.62
N THR A 96 35.24 1.21 -15.91
CA THR A 96 35.15 2.67 -15.77
C THR A 96 33.93 3.15 -16.56
N MET A 97 32.82 3.39 -15.84
CA MET A 97 31.79 4.44 -16.04
C MET A 97 30.41 3.97 -15.55
N CYS A 98 29.84 4.77 -14.66
CA CYS A 98 28.44 4.78 -14.22
C CYS A 98 27.90 3.47 -13.63
N ALA A 99 28.07 3.29 -12.32
CA ALA A 99 27.23 2.40 -11.52
C ALA A 99 25.78 2.89 -11.58
N SER A 100 25.02 2.40 -12.56
CA SER A 100 23.57 2.37 -12.50
C SER A 100 23.20 1.54 -11.28
N LYS A 101 22.80 2.21 -10.18
CA LYS A 101 22.18 1.56 -9.03
C LYS A 101 21.10 0.62 -9.57
N GLU A 102 21.30 -0.69 -9.43
CA GLU A 102 20.31 -1.69 -9.78
C GLU A 102 18.97 -1.27 -9.18
N VAL A 103 17.96 -1.14 -10.04
CA VAL A 103 16.58 -1.03 -9.60
C VAL A 103 16.33 -2.31 -8.82
N ALA A 104 16.24 -2.24 -7.49
CA ALA A 104 15.88 -3.39 -6.67
C ALA A 104 14.58 -3.91 -7.26
N ASP A 105 14.66 -5.11 -7.81
CA ASP A 105 13.55 -5.73 -8.49
C ASP A 105 12.42 -5.85 -7.46
N LEU A 106 11.30 -5.22 -7.77
CA LEU A 106 10.15 -5.18 -6.87
C LEU A 106 9.65 -6.59 -6.58
N ASP A 107 9.89 -7.54 -7.50
CA ASP A 107 9.64 -8.97 -7.32
C ASP A 107 10.56 -9.62 -6.29
N THR A 108 11.78 -9.14 -6.12
CA THR A 108 12.70 -9.62 -5.07
C THR A 108 12.25 -9.11 -3.70
N LEU A 109 11.75 -7.87 -3.60
CA LEU A 109 11.34 -7.26 -2.34
C LEU A 109 9.94 -7.70 -1.87
N LEU A 110 8.99 -7.81 -2.80
CA LEU A 110 7.57 -8.03 -2.50
C LEU A 110 7.06 -9.39 -2.96
N GLY A 111 7.93 -10.23 -3.56
CA GLY A 111 7.54 -11.45 -4.24
C GLY A 111 6.90 -11.18 -5.60
N LYS A 112 6.81 -12.19 -6.47
CA LYS A 112 6.26 -12.04 -7.83
C LYS A 112 4.79 -11.62 -7.78
N ASP A 113 4.45 -10.52 -8.47
CA ASP A 113 3.07 -10.23 -8.80
C ASP A 113 2.72 -10.94 -10.12
N LEU A 114 1.59 -11.63 -10.18
CA LEU A 114 1.13 -12.31 -11.41
C LEU A 114 0.51 -11.29 -12.38
N GLY A 115 1.16 -10.14 -12.59
CA GLY A 115 0.68 -9.03 -13.41
C GLY A 115 -0.38 -8.15 -12.73
N ALA A 116 -0.55 -8.26 -11.41
CA ALA A 116 -1.46 -7.42 -10.64
C ALA A 116 -0.71 -6.19 -10.11
N LEU A 117 -1.29 -5.00 -10.26
CA LEU A 117 -0.71 -3.78 -9.72
C LEU A 117 -0.57 -3.89 -8.20
N ARG A 118 0.64 -3.65 -7.70
CA ARG A 118 0.95 -3.57 -6.27
C ARG A 118 0.41 -2.27 -5.68
N ASP A 119 -0.78 -2.33 -5.08
CA ASP A 119 -1.52 -1.16 -4.62
C ASP A 119 -1.27 -0.89 -3.12
N ILE A 120 -0.75 0.30 -2.82
CA ILE A 120 -0.53 0.83 -1.47
C ILE A 120 -1.68 1.79 -1.18
N VAL A 121 -2.54 1.44 -0.23
CA VAL A 121 -3.68 2.27 0.18
C VAL A 121 -3.44 2.80 1.58
N ILE A 122 -3.36 4.12 1.73
CA ILE A 122 -3.08 4.80 3.00
C ILE A 122 -4.30 5.63 3.39
N ASN A 123 -4.83 5.38 4.59
CA ASN A 123 -5.84 6.23 5.22
C ASN A 123 -5.14 7.16 6.22
N ALA A 124 -5.30 8.46 6.04
CA ALA A 124 -4.69 9.47 6.90
C ALA A 124 -5.69 10.56 7.28
N ASN A 125 -5.53 11.12 8.47
CA ASN A 125 -6.35 12.22 8.95
C ASN A 125 -5.81 13.54 8.40
N PRO A 126 -6.63 14.38 7.73
CA PRO A 126 -6.17 15.66 7.19
C PRO A 126 -5.77 16.67 8.26
N SER A 127 -6.20 16.50 9.52
CA SER A 127 -5.73 17.32 10.65
C SER A 127 -4.28 17.02 11.05
N SER A 128 -3.73 15.88 10.62
CA SER A 128 -2.36 15.43 10.90
C SER A 128 -1.78 14.78 9.63
N PRO A 129 -1.45 15.59 8.59
CA PRO A 129 -1.00 15.06 7.32
C PRO A 129 0.37 14.36 7.45
N PRO A 130 0.56 13.16 6.87
CA PRO A 130 1.76 12.36 7.09
C PRO A 130 2.91 12.82 6.17
N LEU A 131 3.63 13.86 6.59
CA LEU A 131 4.63 14.52 5.76
C LEU A 131 5.77 13.59 5.35
N SER A 132 6.20 12.66 6.21
CA SER A 132 7.28 11.72 5.87
C SER A 132 6.87 10.80 4.72
N LEU A 133 5.61 10.40 4.65
CA LEU A 133 5.09 9.54 3.59
C LEU A 133 4.96 10.28 2.26
N LEU A 134 4.70 11.60 2.28
CA LEU A 134 4.68 12.43 1.07
C LEU A 134 6.09 12.59 0.48
N VAL A 135 7.10 12.75 1.34
CA VAL A 135 8.50 12.76 0.91
C VAL A 135 8.91 11.41 0.31
N LEU A 136 8.56 10.31 1.00
CA LEU A 136 8.83 8.95 0.51
C LEU A 136 8.07 8.64 -0.78
N HIS A 137 6.86 9.15 -0.96
CA HIS A 137 6.13 9.08 -2.23
C HIS A 137 6.91 9.77 -3.37
N GLY A 138 7.42 10.97 -3.14
CA GLY A 138 8.26 11.67 -4.11
C GLY A 138 9.50 10.86 -4.50
N LEU A 139 10.15 10.22 -3.52
CA LEU A 139 11.28 9.33 -3.76
C LEU A 139 10.89 8.05 -4.53
N LEU A 140 9.73 7.47 -4.24
CA LEU A 140 9.20 6.34 -5.00
C LEU A 140 8.94 6.72 -6.46
N CYS A 141 8.44 7.93 -6.72
CA CYS A 141 8.20 8.42 -8.08
C CYS A 141 9.49 8.62 -8.89
N GLN A 142 10.64 8.80 -8.23
CA GLN A 142 11.95 8.86 -8.88
C GLN A 142 12.46 7.47 -9.30
N ARG A 143 12.01 6.42 -8.60
CA ARG A 143 12.51 5.04 -8.80
C ARG A 143 11.55 4.16 -9.61
N TYR A 144 10.25 4.40 -9.48
CA TYR A 144 9.19 3.56 -10.05
C TYR A 144 8.16 4.40 -10.79
N ARG A 145 7.47 3.75 -11.74
CA ARG A 145 6.25 4.30 -12.33
C ARG A 145 5.10 4.12 -11.32
N VAL A 146 4.81 5.19 -10.57
CA VAL A 146 3.78 5.20 -9.51
C VAL A 146 2.49 5.84 -10.02
N LEU A 147 1.38 5.11 -9.96
CA LEU A 147 0.04 5.66 -10.16
C LEU A 147 -0.45 6.28 -8.85
N SER A 148 -0.50 7.62 -8.81
CA SER A 148 -0.81 8.36 -7.58
C SER A 148 -2.25 8.87 -7.59
N THR A 149 -3.02 8.58 -6.53
CA THR A 149 -4.42 8.99 -6.41
C THR A 149 -4.72 9.52 -5.02
N VAL A 150 -5.55 10.56 -4.95
CA VAL A 150 -6.04 11.15 -3.70
C VAL A 150 -7.56 11.08 -3.68
N HIS A 151 -8.11 10.51 -2.60
CA HIS A 151 -9.53 10.43 -2.33
C HIS A 151 -9.88 11.08 -1.00
N VAL A 152 -11.16 11.44 -0.84
CA VAL A 152 -11.71 11.94 0.43
C VAL A 152 -12.82 10.99 0.85
N HIS A 153 -12.72 10.45 2.05
CA HIS A 153 -13.73 9.59 2.64
C HIS A 153 -14.85 10.44 3.28
N SER A 154 -16.09 9.94 3.26
CA SER A 154 -17.28 10.65 3.77
C SER A 154 -17.20 11.09 5.24
N SER A 155 -16.31 10.47 6.03
CA SER A 155 -16.04 10.85 7.42
C SER A 155 -15.37 12.22 7.58
N VAL A 156 -14.89 12.83 6.50
CA VAL A 156 -14.28 14.16 6.48
C VAL A 156 -15.10 15.04 5.56
N SER A 157 -15.60 16.17 6.07
CA SER A 157 -16.43 17.11 5.32
C SER A 157 -15.61 18.03 4.41
N THR A 158 -14.47 18.53 4.89
CA THR A 158 -13.63 19.47 4.17
C THR A 158 -12.16 19.08 4.27
N VAL A 159 -11.45 19.15 3.14
CA VAL A 159 -10.00 18.92 3.06
C VAL A 159 -9.37 20.13 2.36
N PRO A 160 -8.33 20.75 2.93
CA PRO A 160 -7.61 21.85 2.31
C PRO A 160 -7.17 21.54 0.86
N PRO A 161 -7.29 22.49 -0.10
CA PRO A 161 -6.92 22.25 -1.50
C PRO A 161 -5.48 21.79 -1.69
N LYS A 162 -4.56 22.28 -0.85
CA LYS A 162 -3.15 21.86 -0.86
C LYS A 162 -2.99 20.35 -0.57
N LEU A 163 -3.80 19.80 0.33
CA LEU A 163 -3.81 18.37 0.66
C LEU A 163 -4.50 17.52 -0.42
N LEU A 164 -5.45 18.09 -1.18
CA LEU A 164 -6.06 17.39 -2.32
C LEU A 164 -5.08 17.18 -3.49
N ASN A 165 -4.05 18.03 -3.57
CA ASN A 165 -3.04 18.02 -4.63
C ASN A 165 -1.64 17.62 -4.12
N CYS A 166 -1.55 17.02 -2.92
CA CYS A 166 -0.28 16.74 -2.25
C CYS A 166 0.60 15.68 -2.95
N LEU A 167 0.03 14.86 -3.82
CA LEU A 167 0.76 13.86 -4.62
C LEU A 167 1.13 14.36 -6.03
N GLY A 168 0.95 15.67 -6.30
CA GLY A 168 1.23 16.27 -7.60
C GLY A 168 0.03 16.27 -8.56
N PRO A 169 0.24 16.61 -9.84
CA PRO A 169 -0.81 16.67 -10.84
C PRO A 169 -1.47 15.32 -11.03
N ARG A 170 -2.81 15.32 -11.12
CA ARG A 170 -3.56 14.10 -11.41
C ARG A 170 -3.20 13.61 -12.81
N HIS A 171 -2.97 12.31 -12.96
CA HIS A 171 -2.89 11.72 -14.28
C HIS A 171 -4.25 11.90 -14.97
N ALA A 172 -4.27 12.73 -16.02
CA ALA A 172 -5.50 13.19 -16.68
C ALA A 172 -6.26 12.06 -17.37
N ASP A 173 -5.58 10.95 -17.70
CA ASP A 173 -6.14 9.90 -18.51
C ASP A 173 -5.99 8.52 -17.87
N SER A 174 -7.04 7.72 -18.12
CA SER A 174 -7.18 6.28 -17.88
C SER A 174 -6.06 5.47 -18.55
N TYR A 175 -4.82 5.62 -18.09
CA TYR A 175 -3.75 4.71 -18.45
C TYR A 175 -4.09 3.32 -17.90
N THR A 176 -3.89 2.31 -18.73
CA THR A 176 -4.00 0.90 -18.32
C THR A 176 -3.14 0.71 -17.07
N ARG A 177 -3.77 0.36 -15.92
CA ARG A 177 -3.08 0.14 -14.63
C ARG A 177 -1.82 -0.72 -14.75
N GLN A 178 -1.79 -1.63 -15.72
CA GLN A 178 -0.68 -2.51 -16.09
C GLN A 178 0.63 -1.78 -16.49
N ARG A 179 0.60 -0.48 -16.79
CA ARG A 179 1.81 0.30 -17.13
C ARG A 179 2.55 0.83 -15.90
N PHE A 180 1.92 0.78 -14.73
CA PHE A 180 2.51 1.22 -13.47
C PHE A 180 3.05 0.02 -12.69
N GLN A 181 4.09 0.27 -11.92
CA GLN A 181 4.70 -0.75 -11.05
C GLN A 181 4.08 -0.71 -9.65
N LEU A 182 3.64 0.48 -9.22
CA LEU A 182 3.04 0.71 -7.92
C LEU A 182 1.78 1.56 -8.06
N GLY A 183 0.73 1.21 -7.33
CA GLY A 183 -0.38 2.10 -7.01
C GLY A 183 -0.11 2.77 -5.66
N PHE A 184 -0.30 4.08 -5.58
CA PHE A 184 -0.19 4.83 -4.33
C PHE A 184 -1.46 5.65 -4.14
N THR A 185 -2.36 5.13 -3.30
CA THR A 185 -3.66 5.72 -3.04
C THR A 185 -3.69 6.32 -1.64
N LEU A 186 -3.83 7.65 -1.55
CA LEU A 186 -4.04 8.36 -0.29
C LEU A 186 -5.52 8.68 -0.11
N ILE A 187 -6.09 8.27 1.01
CA ILE A 187 -7.48 8.52 1.38
C ILE A 187 -7.51 9.40 2.63
N TRP A 188 -7.96 10.64 2.47
CA TRP A 188 -8.24 11.51 3.60
C TRP A 188 -9.47 11.00 4.34
N LYS A 189 -9.27 10.49 5.55
CA LYS A 189 -10.28 9.81 6.37
C LYS A 189 -10.11 10.21 7.83
N ASN A 190 -11.21 10.33 8.57
CA ASN A 190 -11.16 10.59 9.99
C ASN A 190 -10.79 9.27 10.71
N VAL A 191 -9.48 9.03 10.83
CA VAL A 191 -8.91 7.89 11.53
C VAL A 191 -8.08 8.39 12.72
N PRO A 192 -8.07 7.68 13.87
CA PRO A 192 -7.29 8.08 15.03
C PRO A 192 -5.78 7.86 14.84
N ARG A 193 -5.41 6.87 14.02
CA ARG A 193 -4.03 6.57 13.62
C ARG A 193 -3.99 6.36 12.12
N LEU A 194 -2.87 6.71 11.49
CA LEU A 194 -2.62 6.41 10.08
C LEU A 194 -2.65 4.89 9.86
N GLN A 195 -3.29 4.45 8.77
CA GLN A 195 -3.42 3.02 8.43
C GLN A 195 -3.05 2.77 6.97
N MET A 196 -2.21 1.77 6.72
CA MET A 196 -1.89 1.30 5.36
C MET A 196 -2.40 -0.12 5.14
N LYS A 197 -2.87 -0.40 3.92
CA LYS A 197 -3.09 -1.75 3.37
C LYS A 197 -2.31 -1.94 2.08
N PHE A 198 -1.81 -3.16 1.85
CA PHE A 198 -1.06 -3.51 0.65
C PHE A 198 -1.71 -4.70 -0.08
N SER A 199 -2.10 -4.49 -1.35
CA SER A 199 -2.47 -5.49 -2.37
C SER A 199 -3.44 -6.65 -2.03
N VAL A 200 -4.08 -6.71 -0.85
CA VAL A 200 -4.95 -7.84 -0.46
C VAL A 200 -6.12 -7.38 0.45
N PRO A 201 -7.36 -7.88 0.25
CA PRO A 201 -8.49 -7.55 1.13
C PRO A 201 -8.33 -8.05 2.57
N ASN A 202 -7.50 -9.07 2.82
CA ASN A 202 -7.41 -9.81 4.10
C ASN A 202 -6.13 -9.51 4.91
N MET A 203 -5.32 -8.52 4.52
CA MET A 203 -4.16 -8.13 5.31
C MET A 203 -4.60 -7.36 6.58
N CYS A 204 -3.91 -7.58 7.71
CA CYS A 204 -4.04 -6.69 8.84
C CYS A 204 -3.50 -5.29 8.47
N PRO A 205 -4.23 -4.20 8.76
CA PRO A 205 -3.75 -2.87 8.45
C PRO A 205 -2.48 -2.57 9.26
N ILE A 206 -1.48 -1.99 8.60
CA ILE A 206 -0.27 -1.49 9.27
C ILE A 206 -0.60 -0.11 9.81
N GLU A 207 -0.50 0.07 11.13
CA GLU A 207 -0.80 1.34 11.79
C GLU A 207 0.45 2.13 12.14
N GLY A 208 0.32 3.46 12.10
CA GLY A 208 1.35 4.42 12.49
C GLY A 208 2.24 4.85 11.33
N GLU A 209 2.52 6.16 11.28
CA GLU A 209 3.32 6.76 10.22
C GLU A 209 4.73 6.16 10.14
N GLY A 210 5.42 5.97 11.27
CA GLY A 210 6.77 5.39 11.30
C GLY A 210 6.84 3.98 10.70
N ASN A 211 5.85 3.12 10.95
CA ASN A 211 5.82 1.77 10.41
C ASN A 211 5.59 1.75 8.90
N VAL A 212 4.70 2.61 8.42
CA VAL A 212 4.48 2.78 6.98
C VAL A 212 5.72 3.38 6.31
N ALA A 213 6.37 4.35 6.95
CA ALA A 213 7.59 4.96 6.45
C ALA A 213 8.73 3.94 6.32
N ARG A 214 8.89 3.04 7.30
CA ARG A 214 9.80 1.88 7.24
C ARG A 214 9.51 0.92 6.10
N PHE A 215 8.24 0.71 5.77
CA PHE A 215 7.89 -0.13 4.62
C PHE A 215 8.27 0.56 3.31
N LEU A 216 7.90 1.84 3.13
CA LEU A 216 8.20 2.59 1.91
C LEU A 216 9.70 2.82 1.72
N SER A 217 10.47 3.03 2.80
CA SER A 217 11.92 3.25 2.71
C SER A 217 12.66 2.05 2.14
N ARG A 218 12.18 0.83 2.43
CA ARG A 218 12.72 -0.41 1.86
C ARG A 218 12.50 -0.48 0.36
N LEU A 219 11.33 -0.04 -0.09
CA LEU A 219 11.04 0.08 -1.53
C LEU A 219 11.92 1.16 -2.19
N VAL A 220 12.20 2.28 -1.51
CA VAL A 220 13.10 3.31 -2.04
C VAL A 220 14.58 2.87 -2.02
N GLY A 221 14.95 1.95 -1.13
CA GLY A 221 16.34 1.52 -0.93
C GLY A 221 17.12 2.43 0.02
N LEU A 222 16.43 3.06 0.99
CA LEU A 222 17.03 3.90 2.04
C LEU A 222 17.41 3.12 3.31
N GLU A 223 17.16 1.81 3.37
CA GLU A 223 17.50 0.99 4.53
C GLU A 223 19.01 0.71 4.58
N PRO A 224 19.69 0.94 5.71
CA PRO A 224 21.08 0.54 5.89
C PRO A 224 21.25 -0.98 5.80
N GLN A 225 22.31 -1.45 5.14
CA GLN A 225 22.64 -2.88 5.06
C GLN A 225 23.20 -3.42 6.39
N ASP A 226 23.88 -2.58 7.15
CA ASP A 226 24.41 -2.95 8.47
C ASP A 226 23.26 -3.02 9.50
N PRO A 227 23.08 -4.15 10.19
CA PRO A 227 21.99 -4.31 11.17
C PRO A 227 22.07 -3.33 12.34
N VAL A 228 23.28 -2.90 12.73
CA VAL A 228 23.45 -1.91 13.80
C VAL A 228 22.93 -0.54 13.33
N ALA A 229 23.35 -0.09 12.15
CA ALA A 229 22.84 1.13 11.53
C ALA A 229 21.32 1.07 11.27
N ALA A 230 20.79 -0.06 10.80
CA ALA A 230 19.35 -0.24 10.59
C ALA A 230 18.56 -0.08 11.90
N THR A 231 19.03 -0.70 12.99
CA THR A 231 18.43 -0.58 14.32
C THR A 231 18.49 0.85 14.87
N GLN A 232 19.62 1.54 14.65
CA GLN A 232 19.76 2.95 15.02
C GLN A 232 18.80 3.84 14.23
N SER A 233 18.63 3.58 12.94
CA SER A 233 17.66 4.30 12.11
C SER A 233 16.24 4.09 12.64
N ASP A 234 15.86 2.86 12.98
CA ASP A 234 14.55 2.56 13.56
C ASP A 234 14.34 3.25 14.91
N SER A 235 15.37 3.29 15.76
CA SER A 235 15.32 4.00 17.04
C SER A 235 15.11 5.50 16.87
N TRP A 236 15.70 6.12 15.85
CA TRP A 236 15.46 7.53 15.54
C TRP A 236 14.05 7.78 15.01
N VAL A 237 13.52 6.88 14.17
CA VAL A 237 12.13 6.94 13.69
C VAL A 237 11.15 6.89 14.87
N ASP A 238 11.35 5.98 15.83
CA ASP A 238 10.48 5.91 17.02
C ASP A 238 10.63 7.15 17.90
N THR A 239 11.85 7.65 18.08
CA THR A 239 12.11 8.89 18.82
C THR A 239 11.39 10.09 18.18
N ALA A 240 11.41 10.18 16.85
CA ALA A 240 10.73 11.24 16.12
C ALA A 240 9.20 11.16 16.26
N VAL A 241 8.62 9.97 16.06
CA VAL A 241 7.17 9.79 16.11
C VAL A 241 6.64 9.97 17.52
N PHE A 242 7.24 9.31 18.52
CA PHE A 242 6.67 9.27 19.87
C PHE A 242 7.12 10.43 20.77
N GLN A 243 8.34 10.94 20.61
CA GLN A 243 8.88 11.97 21.52
C GLN A 243 8.97 13.35 20.88
N LEU A 244 9.22 13.45 19.57
CA LEU A 244 9.30 14.74 18.89
C LEU A 244 7.92 15.24 18.46
N ALA A 245 7.16 14.42 17.71
CA ALA A 245 5.84 14.82 17.23
C ALA A 245 4.80 14.87 18.37
N GLU A 246 4.69 13.79 19.13
CA GLU A 246 3.65 13.64 20.17
C GLU A 246 4.10 14.05 21.59
N GLY A 247 5.41 14.25 21.81
CA GLY A 247 5.94 14.53 23.14
C GLY A 247 5.73 15.95 23.65
N SER A 248 5.90 16.09 24.96
CA SER A 248 5.92 17.36 25.69
C SER A 248 7.08 18.26 25.29
N GLY A 249 7.03 19.54 25.68
CA GLY A 249 8.13 20.48 25.43
C GLY A 249 9.49 20.03 26.02
N LYS A 250 9.47 19.29 27.14
CA LYS A 250 10.69 18.72 27.75
C LYS A 250 11.27 17.58 26.91
N GLU A 251 10.41 16.67 26.44
CA GLU A 251 10.81 15.56 25.57
C GLU A 251 11.34 16.10 24.24
N ARG A 252 10.63 17.04 23.62
CA ARG A 252 11.11 17.72 22.40
C ARG A 252 12.48 18.37 22.57
N ALA A 253 12.70 19.08 23.69
CA ALA A 253 14.00 19.68 23.99
C ALA A 253 15.11 18.62 24.23
N ALA A 254 14.77 17.47 24.82
CA ALA A 254 15.70 16.36 24.97
C ALA A 254 16.08 15.74 23.62
N VAL A 255 15.09 15.51 22.74
CA VAL A 255 15.31 15.01 21.38
C VAL A 255 16.17 15.99 20.57
N LEU A 256 15.91 17.30 20.64
CA LEU A 256 16.74 18.31 19.96
C LEU A 256 18.20 18.29 20.41
N ARG A 257 18.45 18.06 21.71
CA ARG A 257 19.82 17.90 22.24
C ARG A 257 20.47 16.62 21.72
N ALA A 258 19.73 15.51 21.67
CA ALA A 258 20.21 14.24 21.13
C ALA A 258 20.54 14.36 19.63
N LEU A 259 19.65 14.94 18.83
CA LEU A 259 19.88 15.23 17.41
C LEU A 259 21.15 16.08 17.22
N ASN A 260 21.30 17.16 17.99
CA ASN A 260 22.48 18.02 17.88
C ASN A 260 23.79 17.29 18.22
N GLY A 261 23.75 16.37 19.20
CA GLY A 261 24.89 15.54 19.58
C GLY A 261 25.25 14.52 18.50
N ALA A 262 24.26 13.85 17.90
CA ALA A 262 24.47 12.91 16.80
C ALA A 262 25.02 13.61 15.55
N LEU A 263 24.40 14.71 15.14
CA LEU A 263 24.79 15.53 13.99
C LEU A 263 26.09 16.33 14.21
N GLY A 264 26.66 16.29 15.41
CA GLY A 264 28.01 16.76 15.67
C GLY A 264 29.09 15.78 15.21
N ARG A 265 28.73 14.50 15.00
CA ARG A 265 29.65 13.42 14.61
C ARG A 265 29.65 13.14 13.12
N GLY A 266 28.62 13.59 12.39
CA GLY A 266 28.45 13.35 10.97
C GLY A 266 27.36 14.23 10.36
N PRO A 267 27.26 14.24 9.02
CA PRO A 267 26.29 15.07 8.30
C PRO A 267 24.84 14.57 8.37
N TRP A 268 24.64 13.28 8.66
CA TRP A 268 23.34 12.60 8.74
C TRP A 268 23.19 11.88 10.07
N LEU A 269 21.96 11.49 10.43
CA LEU A 269 21.68 10.86 11.72
C LEU A 269 22.27 9.46 11.86
N VAL A 270 22.36 8.73 10.74
CA VAL A 270 22.88 7.36 10.70
C VAL A 270 23.80 7.22 9.50
N GLY A 271 25.07 6.88 9.75
CA GLY A 271 26.05 6.68 8.69
C GLY A 271 26.46 7.96 7.95
N SER A 272 26.87 7.80 6.69
CA SER A 272 27.40 8.89 5.84
C SER A 272 26.43 9.38 4.77
N GLU A 273 25.26 8.76 4.64
CA GLU A 273 24.25 9.08 3.63
C GLU A 273 22.89 9.36 4.28
N LEU A 274 21.98 9.98 3.51
CA LEU A 274 20.60 10.21 3.93
C LEU A 274 19.92 8.87 4.23
N SER A 275 19.28 8.77 5.38
CA SER A 275 18.54 7.59 5.82
C SER A 275 17.05 7.90 6.07
N LEU A 276 16.25 6.86 6.34
CA LEU A 276 14.88 7.04 6.80
C LEU A 276 14.79 7.91 8.06
N ALA A 277 15.73 7.75 9.00
CA ALA A 277 15.77 8.55 10.21
C ALA A 277 15.79 10.05 9.89
N ASP A 278 16.56 10.46 8.88
CA ASP A 278 16.66 11.86 8.48
C ASP A 278 15.32 12.38 7.92
N VAL A 279 14.66 11.59 7.07
CA VAL A 279 13.36 11.94 6.48
C VAL A 279 12.30 12.13 7.57
N VAL A 280 12.16 11.15 8.47
CA VAL A 280 11.12 11.21 9.52
C VAL A 280 11.43 12.31 10.54
N CYS A 281 12.66 12.40 11.03
CA CYS A 281 13.04 13.43 12.00
C CYS A 281 12.85 14.84 11.44
N SER A 282 13.24 15.08 10.18
CA SER A 282 13.11 16.41 9.56
C SER A 282 11.65 16.78 9.34
N CYS A 283 10.82 15.83 8.90
CA CYS A 283 9.38 16.02 8.75
C CYS A 283 8.72 16.34 10.10
N CYS A 284 8.95 15.53 11.14
CA CYS A 284 8.41 15.80 12.48
C CYS A 284 8.87 17.16 13.02
N LEU A 285 10.15 17.51 12.84
CA LEU A 285 10.69 18.79 13.30
C LEU A 285 9.99 19.97 12.62
N LEU A 286 9.82 19.91 11.29
CA LEU A 286 9.12 20.94 10.52
C LEU A 286 7.66 21.07 10.94
N GLN A 287 6.99 19.95 11.22
CA GLN A 287 5.59 19.89 11.61
C GLN A 287 5.32 20.49 12.99
N THR A 288 6.29 20.41 13.91
CA THR A 288 6.17 21.01 15.25
C THR A 288 6.28 22.54 15.27
N GLY A 289 6.63 23.18 14.14
CA GLY A 289 6.74 24.64 14.05
C GLY A 289 7.87 25.23 14.89
N THR A 290 8.92 24.45 15.19
CA THR A 290 10.03 24.91 16.03
C THR A 290 10.75 26.09 15.36
N SER A 291 10.78 27.25 16.04
CA SER A 291 11.42 28.47 15.52
C SER A 291 12.92 28.24 15.29
N ALA A 292 13.43 28.77 14.18
CA ALA A 292 14.85 28.71 13.82
C ALA A 292 15.76 29.15 14.97
N THR A 293 15.35 30.14 15.78
CA THR A 293 16.15 30.66 16.91
C THR A 293 16.30 29.69 18.09
N SER A 294 15.40 28.70 18.21
CA SER A 294 15.41 27.69 19.28
C SER A 294 16.11 26.38 18.89
N THR A 295 16.45 26.24 17.60
CA THR A 295 17.04 25.01 17.05
C THR A 295 18.56 25.04 17.20
N PRO A 296 19.20 23.98 17.73
CA PRO A 296 20.66 23.90 17.85
C PRO A 296 21.39 23.97 16.49
N ALA A 297 22.64 24.47 16.49
CA ALA A 297 23.39 24.78 15.27
C ALA A 297 23.60 23.57 14.32
N ASN A 298 23.91 22.37 14.84
CA ASN A 298 24.09 21.20 13.97
C ASN A 298 22.75 20.76 13.36
N VAL A 299 21.65 20.88 14.12
CA VAL A 299 20.30 20.57 13.64
C VAL A 299 19.87 21.56 12.56
N GLN A 300 20.14 22.86 12.72
CA GLN A 300 19.88 23.86 11.67
C GLN A 300 20.67 23.55 10.38
N ARG A 301 21.96 23.22 10.50
CA ARG A 301 22.81 22.87 9.36
C ARG A 301 22.28 21.63 8.63
N TRP A 302 21.96 20.58 9.38
CA TRP A 302 21.42 19.33 8.85
C TRP A 302 20.05 19.53 8.19
N LEU A 303 19.14 20.30 8.80
CA LEU A 303 17.83 20.57 8.21
C LEU A 303 17.94 21.32 6.88
N LYS A 304 18.87 22.28 6.80
CA LYS A 304 19.20 22.95 5.53
C LYS A 304 19.78 21.96 4.52
N GLY A 305 20.62 21.01 4.96
CA GLY A 305 21.10 19.89 4.15
C GLY A 305 19.95 19.06 3.56
N CYS A 306 18.98 18.67 4.39
CA CYS A 306 17.78 17.94 3.96
C CYS A 306 16.97 18.73 2.93
N GLN A 307 16.81 20.05 3.13
CA GLN A 307 16.09 20.93 2.20
C GLN A 307 16.82 21.06 0.86
N ASN A 308 18.16 21.16 0.89
CA ASN A 308 18.97 21.29 -0.32
C ASN A 308 18.94 20.06 -1.23
N LEU A 309 18.67 18.86 -0.68
CA LEU A 309 18.45 17.65 -1.49
C LEU A 309 17.16 17.72 -2.33
N GLY A 310 16.26 18.67 -2.04
CA GLY A 310 15.03 18.87 -2.80
C GLY A 310 13.90 17.88 -2.49
N HIS A 311 14.18 16.78 -1.79
CA HIS A 311 13.14 15.78 -1.43
C HIS A 311 12.03 16.37 -0.56
N LEU A 312 12.37 17.32 0.33
CA LEU A 312 11.40 18.00 1.19
C LEU A 312 10.57 19.08 0.45
N ALA A 313 10.91 19.44 -0.79
CA ALA A 313 10.23 20.53 -1.49
C ALA A 313 8.72 20.30 -1.66
N CYS A 314 8.30 19.04 -1.80
CA CYS A 314 6.89 18.65 -1.94
C CYS A 314 6.03 18.96 -0.72
N ILE A 315 6.62 19.00 0.49
CA ILE A 315 5.88 19.22 1.74
C ILE A 315 5.92 20.68 2.21
N ILE A 316 6.84 21.51 1.72
CA ILE A 316 6.96 22.92 2.13
C ILE A 316 5.63 23.70 1.99
N PRO A 317 4.87 23.57 0.89
CA PRO A 317 3.59 24.28 0.76
C PRO A 317 2.55 23.87 1.80
N LEU A 318 2.68 22.67 2.39
CA LEU A 318 1.75 22.09 3.35
C LEU A 318 2.02 22.54 4.80
N LEU A 319 3.18 23.13 5.06
CA LEU A 319 3.59 23.64 6.37
C LEU A 319 3.10 25.08 6.61
N GLN A 320 2.44 25.70 5.62
CA GLN A 320 1.96 27.09 5.62
C GLN A 320 0.43 27.18 5.68
#